data_AF-A0A2P2DW54-F1
#
_entry.id   AF-A0A2P2DW54-F1
#
_cell.length_a   1.000
_cell.length_b   1.000
_cell.length_c   1.000
_cell.angle_alpha   90.00
_cell.angle_beta   90.00
_cell.angle_gamma   90.00
#
_symmetry.space_group_name_H-M   'P 1'
#
loop_
_entity.id
_entity.type
_entity.pdbx_description
1 polymer ?
#
loop_
_entity_poly.entity_id
_entity_poly.type
_entity_poly.pdbx_seq_one_letter_code
_entity_poly.pdbx_strand_id
1 'polypeptide(L)'
;MRFIFGNSRSGTVFYLSGLFSLFIIPLYITFYGGVGYFGLRYLEAPVLLLLIGFCLYFVKFLQNTSTWAKLSILLPLLALFYFNFLSTREGLKVLRNASRDLASLHSHFTDSKQYVVHTSLYSSIWMGKSYFHKRHLLTSNQEDFNHFLGIVEKGETFTVIESPKNIYISPDIPLSLHARYLTNIQFDANVIQHRKTMNMYGVNIHQFQKQ
;
A
#
# COMPACT_ATOMS: atom_id res chain seq x y z
N MET A 1 20.62 -35.44 -12.77
CA MET A 1 20.45 -34.04 -13.23
C MET A 1 21.69 -33.26 -12.79
N ARG A 2 22.75 -33.22 -13.62
CA ARG A 2 23.93 -32.37 -13.31
C ARG A 2 23.50 -30.93 -13.53
N PHE A 3 23.39 -30.14 -12.46
CA PHE A 3 23.24 -28.70 -12.62
C PHE A 3 24.43 -28.20 -13.43
N ILE A 4 24.14 -27.59 -14.58
CA ILE A 4 25.12 -27.01 -15.50
C ILE A 4 25.63 -25.71 -14.84
N PHE A 5 26.36 -25.81 -13.74
CA PHE A 5 27.15 -24.71 -13.20
C PHE A 5 28.48 -24.62 -13.96
N GLY A 6 28.38 -24.49 -15.28
CA GLY A 6 29.53 -24.38 -16.17
C GLY A 6 30.15 -22.99 -16.10
N ASN A 7 31.24 -22.83 -15.35
CA ASN A 7 32.30 -21.82 -15.55
C ASN A 7 31.86 -20.34 -15.65
N SER A 8 30.80 -19.90 -14.95
CA SER A 8 30.49 -18.48 -14.75
C SER A 8 30.55 -18.18 -13.26
N ARG A 9 31.78 -18.04 -12.72
CA ARG A 9 32.01 -17.80 -11.29
C ARG A 9 31.15 -16.64 -10.78
N SER A 10 31.01 -15.58 -11.59
CA SER A 10 30.17 -14.42 -11.28
C SER A 10 28.67 -14.77 -11.26
N GLY A 11 28.15 -15.50 -12.26
CA GLY A 11 26.74 -15.92 -12.29
C GLY A 11 26.36 -16.83 -11.13
N THR A 12 27.27 -17.70 -10.70
CA THR A 12 27.10 -18.54 -9.51
C THR A 12 27.00 -17.74 -8.24
N VAL A 13 27.88 -16.75 -8.07
CA VAL A 13 27.85 -15.87 -6.90
C VAL A 13 26.54 -15.10 -6.84
N PHE A 14 26.10 -14.47 -7.92
CA PHE A 14 24.85 -13.70 -7.93
C PHE A 14 23.62 -14.58 -7.65
N TYR A 15 23.52 -15.74 -8.31
CA TYR A 15 22.39 -16.65 -8.12
C TYR A 15 22.32 -17.22 -6.70
N LEU A 16 23.46 -17.70 -6.16
CA LEU A 16 23.50 -18.25 -4.80
C LEU A 16 23.27 -17.16 -3.74
N SER A 17 23.84 -15.96 -3.92
CA SER A 17 23.58 -14.83 -3.03
C SER A 17 22.10 -14.44 -3.03
N GLY A 18 21.44 -14.45 -4.19
CA GLY A 18 20.00 -14.22 -4.31
C GLY A 18 19.17 -15.28 -3.57
N LEU A 19 19.47 -16.57 -3.78
CA LEU A 19 18.81 -17.67 -3.08
C LEU A 19 19.01 -17.59 -1.57
N PHE A 20 20.26 -17.40 -1.13
CA PHE A 20 20.61 -17.28 0.28
C PHE A 20 19.87 -16.11 0.94
N SER A 21 19.78 -14.97 0.25
CA SER A 21 19.04 -13.81 0.74
C SER A 21 17.54 -14.12 0.91
N LEU A 22 16.92 -14.81 -0.05
CA LEU A 22 15.51 -15.25 0.07
C LEU A 22 15.29 -16.15 1.30
N PHE A 23 16.23 -17.03 1.63
CA PHE A 23 16.12 -17.92 2.80
C PHE A 23 16.33 -17.20 4.13
N ILE A 24 17.10 -16.12 4.16
CA ILE A 24 17.38 -15.37 5.40
C ILE A 24 16.31 -14.32 5.67
N ILE A 25 15.61 -13.81 4.66
CA ILE A 25 14.50 -12.84 4.80
C ILE A 25 13.54 -13.20 5.95
N PRO A 26 13.01 -14.43 6.05
CA PRO A 26 12.14 -14.82 7.16
C PRO A 26 12.79 -14.79 8.55
N LEU A 27 14.12 -14.86 8.64
CA LEU A 27 14.87 -14.94 9.89
C LEU A 27 15.17 -13.56 10.51
N TYR A 28 15.24 -12.48 9.71
CA TYR A 28 15.48 -11.13 10.23
C TYR A 28 14.29 -10.18 10.07
N ILE A 29 13.29 -10.52 9.25
CA ILE A 29 12.02 -9.80 9.24
C ILE A 29 11.15 -10.36 10.37
N THR A 30 11.39 -9.88 11.58
CA THR A 30 10.47 -10.09 12.69
C THR A 30 9.17 -9.34 12.41
N PHE A 31 8.12 -10.14 12.15
CA PHE A 31 6.69 -9.87 12.16
C PHE A 31 6.11 -8.49 12.61
N TYR A 32 5.00 -8.15 11.92
CA TYR A 32 3.89 -7.26 12.30
C TYR A 32 4.12 -5.73 12.29
N GLY A 33 3.58 -5.07 11.25
CA GLY A 33 3.35 -3.61 11.28
C GLY A 33 3.28 -2.95 9.90
N GLY A 34 2.25 -3.22 9.10
CA GLY A 34 1.93 -2.40 7.90
C GLY A 34 2.67 -2.75 6.60
N VAL A 35 3.40 -3.86 6.56
CA VAL A 35 4.37 -4.23 5.51
C VAL A 35 3.81 -5.24 4.50
N GLY A 36 2.49 -5.35 4.35
CA GLY A 36 1.91 -6.19 3.28
C GLY A 36 2.32 -5.72 1.88
N TYR A 37 2.48 -4.40 1.70
CA TYR A 37 2.95 -3.78 0.45
C TYR A 37 4.48 -3.57 0.41
N PHE A 38 5.13 -3.42 1.57
CA PHE A 38 6.58 -3.22 1.66
C PHE A 38 7.38 -4.53 1.75
N GLY A 39 6.72 -5.69 1.93
CA GLY A 39 7.36 -7.00 1.95
C GLY A 39 8.09 -7.30 0.63
N LEU A 40 7.48 -6.84 -0.48
CA LEU A 40 8.07 -6.91 -1.81
C LEU A 40 9.38 -6.14 -1.92
N ARG A 41 9.57 -5.06 -1.15
CA ARG A 41 10.81 -4.26 -1.18
C ARG A 41 12.01 -5.07 -0.70
N TYR A 42 11.82 -5.94 0.28
CA TYR A 42 12.88 -6.85 0.74
C TYR A 42 13.19 -7.95 -0.28
N LEU A 43 12.25 -8.25 -1.19
CA LEU A 43 12.45 -9.21 -2.28
C LEU A 43 13.16 -8.58 -3.49
N GLU A 44 13.15 -7.25 -3.66
CA GLU A 44 13.73 -6.57 -4.83
C GLU A 44 15.21 -6.95 -5.06
N ALA A 45 16.07 -6.79 -4.05
CA ALA A 45 17.49 -7.10 -4.18
C ALA A 45 17.75 -8.60 -4.42
N PRO A 46 17.18 -9.55 -3.65
CA PRO A 46 17.28 -10.98 -3.93
C PRO A 46 16.82 -11.36 -5.35
N VAL A 47 15.69 -10.81 -5.81
CA VAL A 47 15.16 -11.06 -7.15
C VAL A 47 16.10 -10.51 -8.23
N LEU A 48 16.68 -9.33 -8.05
CA LEU A 48 17.67 -8.77 -8.96
C LEU A 48 18.94 -9.65 -9.04
N LEU A 49 19.44 -10.13 -7.90
CA LEU A 49 20.59 -11.03 -7.85
C LEU A 49 20.32 -12.35 -8.58
N LEU A 50 19.13 -12.93 -8.36
CA LEU A 50 18.69 -14.13 -9.09
C LEU A 50 18.58 -13.88 -10.59
N LEU A 51 18.03 -12.74 -11.00
CA LEU A 51 17.86 -12.36 -12.40
C LEU A 51 19.22 -12.20 -13.09
N ILE A 52 20.16 -11.47 -12.46
CA ILE A 52 21.53 -11.30 -12.99
C ILE A 52 22.22 -12.66 -13.13
N GLY A 53 22.15 -13.49 -12.07
CA GLY A 53 22.71 -14.84 -12.09
C GLY A 53 22.11 -15.69 -13.22
N PHE A 54 20.78 -15.71 -13.32
CA PHE A 54 20.06 -16.42 -14.37
C PHE A 54 20.44 -15.94 -15.77
N CYS A 55 20.47 -14.63 -16.02
CA CYS A 55 20.86 -14.06 -17.32
C CYS A 55 22.28 -14.48 -17.72
N LEU A 56 23.24 -14.44 -16.79
CA LEU A 56 24.62 -14.85 -17.06
C LEU A 56 24.72 -16.35 -17.39
N TYR A 57 23.92 -17.20 -16.74
CA TYR A 57 23.82 -18.61 -17.11
C TYR A 57 23.14 -18.81 -18.45
N PHE A 58 22.06 -18.09 -18.69
CA PHE A 58 21.23 -18.22 -19.87
C PHE A 58 22.00 -17.84 -21.13
N VAL A 59 22.78 -16.75 -21.11
CA VAL A 59 23.64 -16.34 -22.22
C VAL A 59 24.64 -17.43 -22.60
N LYS A 60 25.30 -18.03 -21.60
CA LYS A 60 26.28 -19.09 -21.83
C LYS A 60 25.62 -20.39 -22.31
N PHE A 61 24.47 -20.72 -21.76
CA PHE A 61 23.68 -21.86 -22.18
C PHE A 61 23.24 -21.72 -23.65
N LEU A 62 22.80 -20.52 -24.06
CA LEU A 62 22.45 -20.20 -25.45
C LEU A 62 23.65 -20.28 -26.40
N GLN A 63 24.89 -20.09 -25.95
CA GLN A 63 26.07 -20.25 -26.82
C GLN A 63 26.35 -21.72 -27.16
N ASN A 64 26.08 -22.64 -26.23
CA ASN A 64 26.46 -24.06 -26.33
C ASN A 64 25.32 -25.02 -26.73
N THR A 65 24.15 -24.50 -27.13
CA THR A 65 22.97 -25.32 -27.48
C THR A 65 22.63 -25.28 -28.96
N SER A 66 21.91 -26.32 -29.43
CA SER A 66 21.38 -26.37 -30.79
C SER A 66 20.27 -25.33 -31.01
N THR A 67 20.06 -24.88 -32.24
CA THR A 67 19.05 -23.86 -32.59
C THR A 67 17.64 -24.21 -32.09
N TRP A 68 17.23 -25.47 -32.21
CA TRP A 68 15.93 -25.95 -31.73
C TRP A 68 15.78 -25.87 -30.20
N ALA A 69 16.85 -26.18 -29.45
CA ALA A 69 16.86 -26.06 -28.00
C ALA A 69 16.86 -24.58 -27.53
N LYS A 70 17.45 -23.67 -28.31
CA LYS A 70 17.35 -22.23 -28.03
C LYS A 70 15.92 -21.73 -28.23
N LEU A 71 15.28 -22.11 -29.35
CA LEU A 71 13.91 -21.71 -29.67
C LEU A 71 12.89 -22.23 -28.64
N SER A 72 13.05 -23.47 -28.16
CA SER A 72 12.14 -24.07 -27.18
C SER A 72 12.17 -23.36 -25.82
N ILE A 73 13.22 -22.60 -25.50
CA ILE A 73 13.33 -21.84 -24.24
C ILE A 73 13.05 -20.34 -24.46
N LEU A 74 13.51 -19.78 -25.58
CA LEU A 74 13.29 -18.38 -25.91
C LEU A 74 11.81 -18.05 -26.07
N LEU A 75 11.04 -18.91 -26.76
CA LEU A 75 9.62 -18.67 -27.01
C LEU A 75 8.80 -18.59 -25.70
N PRO A 76 8.90 -19.55 -24.75
CA PRO A 76 8.27 -19.42 -23.44
C PRO A 76 8.73 -18.19 -22.65
N LEU A 77 10.02 -17.83 -22.70
CA LEU A 77 10.53 -16.64 -22.00
C LEU A 77 9.92 -15.35 -22.57
N LEU A 78 9.81 -15.24 -23.89
CA LEU A 78 9.15 -14.11 -24.55
C LEU A 78 7.66 -14.05 -24.19
N ALA A 79 6.98 -15.19 -24.15
CA ALA A 79 5.59 -15.27 -23.71
C ALA A 79 5.45 -14.80 -22.24
N LEU A 80 6.29 -15.29 -21.34
CA LEU A 80 6.31 -14.87 -19.94
C LEU A 80 6.56 -13.36 -19.79
N PHE A 81 7.52 -12.81 -20.53
CA PHE A 81 7.81 -11.39 -20.51
C PHE A 81 6.62 -10.56 -21.02
N TYR A 82 5.98 -11.01 -22.10
CA TYR A 82 4.79 -10.37 -22.65
C TYR A 82 3.62 -10.34 -21.65
N PHE A 83 3.31 -11.48 -21.03
CA PHE A 83 2.23 -11.55 -20.04
C PHE A 83 2.56 -10.76 -18.77
N ASN A 84 3.82 -10.77 -18.32
CA ASN A 84 4.26 -9.96 -17.20
C ASN A 84 4.16 -8.46 -17.51
N PHE A 85 4.55 -8.04 -18.70
CA PHE A 85 4.40 -6.66 -19.15
C PHE A 85 2.92 -6.23 -19.18
N LEU A 86 2.03 -7.06 -19.73
CA LEU A 86 0.59 -6.79 -19.74
C LEU A 86 0.04 -6.64 -18.33
N SER A 87 0.32 -7.60 -17.44
CA SER A 87 -0.12 -7.57 -16.03
C SER A 87 0.40 -6.32 -15.30
N THR A 88 1.70 -6.04 -15.44
CA THR A 88 2.34 -4.87 -14.83
C THR A 88 1.72 -3.57 -15.36
N ARG A 89 1.45 -3.47 -16.66
CA ARG A 89 0.82 -2.29 -17.25
C ARG A 89 -0.57 -2.03 -16.68
N GLU A 90 -1.39 -3.06 -16.53
CA GLU A 90 -2.72 -2.91 -15.93
C GLU A 90 -2.62 -2.57 -14.44
N GLY A 91 -1.69 -3.19 -13.70
CA GLY A 91 -1.41 -2.83 -12.30
C GLY A 91 -0.98 -1.36 -12.14
N LEU A 92 -0.09 -0.87 -13.00
CA LEU A 92 0.34 0.53 -13.02
C LEU A 92 -0.81 1.49 -13.37
N LYS A 93 -1.74 1.10 -14.25
CA LYS A 93 -2.93 1.91 -14.54
C LYS A 93 -3.82 2.03 -13.30
N VAL A 94 -4.06 0.93 -12.59
CA VAL A 94 -4.85 0.93 -11.34
C VAL A 94 -4.17 1.82 -10.31
N LEU A 95 -2.86 1.67 -10.10
CA LEU A 95 -2.09 2.51 -9.18
C LEU A 95 -2.17 3.99 -9.54
N ARG A 96 -2.02 4.33 -10.83
CA ARG A 96 -2.12 5.71 -11.32
C ARG A 96 -3.52 6.29 -11.09
N ASN A 97 -4.57 5.51 -11.33
CA ASN A 97 -5.94 5.96 -11.09
C ASN A 97 -6.19 6.17 -9.60
N ALA A 98 -5.82 5.21 -8.75
CA ALA A 98 -5.91 5.35 -7.29
C ALA A 98 -5.13 6.56 -6.76
N SER A 99 -3.96 6.85 -7.33
CA SER A 99 -3.20 8.06 -6.98
C SER A 99 -3.89 9.35 -7.40
N ARG A 100 -4.56 9.38 -8.56
CA ARG A 100 -5.36 10.53 -9.01
C ARG A 100 -6.57 10.72 -8.13
N ASP A 101 -7.23 9.63 -7.78
CA ASP A 101 -8.39 9.59 -6.90
C ASP A 101 -8.05 10.15 -5.51
N LEU A 102 -6.93 9.70 -4.94
CA LEU A 102 -6.40 10.22 -3.69
C LEU A 102 -6.03 11.71 -3.79
N ALA A 103 -5.42 12.14 -4.89
CA ALA A 103 -5.10 13.55 -5.10
C ALA A 103 -6.37 14.42 -5.18
N SER A 104 -7.42 13.94 -5.84
CA SER A 104 -8.72 14.61 -5.87
C SER A 104 -9.33 14.70 -4.48
N LEU A 105 -9.30 13.62 -3.71
CA LEU A 105 -9.75 13.60 -2.32
C LEU A 105 -8.98 14.60 -1.45
N HIS A 106 -7.66 14.69 -1.60
CA HIS A 106 -6.83 15.64 -0.86
C HIS A 106 -7.08 17.09 -1.25
N SER A 107 -7.49 17.36 -2.48
CA SER A 107 -7.91 18.71 -2.87
C SER A 107 -9.16 19.20 -2.11
N HIS A 108 -9.94 18.30 -1.50
CA HIS A 108 -11.04 18.67 -0.62
C HIS A 108 -10.62 18.92 0.83
N PHE A 109 -9.40 18.52 1.22
CA PHE A 109 -8.88 18.80 2.56
C PHE A 109 -8.38 20.23 2.69
N THR A 110 -8.20 20.97 1.60
CA THR A 110 -7.85 22.40 1.65
C THR A 110 -8.94 23.24 2.29
N ASP A 111 -10.20 22.77 2.28
CA ASP A 111 -11.34 23.44 2.88
C ASP A 111 -11.34 23.34 4.42
N SER A 112 -10.57 22.40 4.99
CA SER A 112 -10.23 22.42 6.41
C SER A 112 -9.11 23.43 6.65
N LYS A 113 -9.18 24.20 7.74
CA LYS A 113 -8.09 25.11 8.09
C LYS A 113 -6.90 24.32 8.61
N GLN A 114 -7.10 23.58 9.70
CA GLN A 114 -6.01 22.90 10.38
C GLN A 114 -6.21 21.40 10.58
N TYR A 115 -7.45 20.92 10.74
CA TYR A 115 -7.70 19.56 11.22
C TYR A 115 -8.38 18.66 10.19
N VAL A 116 -7.86 17.42 10.10
CA VAL A 116 -8.51 16.29 9.42
C VAL A 116 -8.69 15.17 10.44
N VAL A 117 -9.93 14.80 10.69
CA VAL A 117 -10.32 13.80 11.69
C VAL A 117 -10.67 12.50 11.00
N HIS A 118 -10.04 11.42 11.42
CA HIS A 118 -10.30 10.07 10.97
C HIS A 118 -11.14 9.36 12.04
N THR A 119 -12.31 8.87 11.67
CA THR A 119 -13.20 8.20 12.63
C THR A 119 -12.81 6.74 12.91
N SER A 120 -11.77 6.22 12.26
CA SER A 120 -11.33 4.83 12.41
C SER A 120 -9.92 4.59 11.85
N LEU A 121 -9.34 3.44 12.18
CA LEU A 121 -8.09 2.95 11.59
C LEU A 121 -8.22 2.75 10.08
N TYR A 122 -9.40 2.37 9.57
CA TYR A 122 -9.61 2.26 8.13
C TYR A 122 -9.50 3.63 7.44
N SER A 123 -10.11 4.68 8.02
CA SER A 123 -10.08 6.00 7.38
C SER A 123 -8.70 6.68 7.43
N SER A 124 -7.76 6.21 8.27
CA SER A 124 -6.39 6.73 8.30
C SER A 124 -5.56 6.48 7.03
N ILE A 125 -5.96 5.52 6.18
CA ILE A 125 -5.26 5.26 4.91
C ILE A 125 -5.33 6.47 3.95
N TRP A 126 -6.29 7.37 4.18
CA TRP A 126 -6.55 8.53 3.33
C TRP A 126 -5.74 9.78 3.71
N MET A 127 -4.81 9.71 4.67
CA MET A 127 -3.98 10.87 5.06
C MET A 127 -3.10 11.39 3.90
N GLY A 128 -2.36 10.49 3.25
CA GLY A 128 -1.29 10.76 2.27
C GLY A 128 -0.59 12.13 2.41
N LYS A 129 -0.57 12.97 1.36
CA LYS A 129 0.25 14.21 1.35
C LYS A 129 -0.22 15.25 2.38
N SER A 130 -1.52 15.29 2.70
CA SER A 130 -2.05 16.27 3.66
C SER A 130 -1.46 16.13 5.06
N TYR A 131 -0.93 14.94 5.40
CA TYR A 131 -0.24 14.66 6.65
C TYR A 131 0.88 15.66 6.98
N PHE A 132 1.57 16.19 5.97
CA PHE A 132 2.68 17.13 6.18
C PHE A 132 2.23 18.56 6.48
N HIS A 133 0.96 18.89 6.26
CA HIS A 133 0.46 20.28 6.28
C HIS A 133 -0.81 20.46 7.13
N LYS A 134 -1.44 19.37 7.58
CA LYS A 134 -2.64 19.35 8.40
C LYS A 134 -2.40 18.51 9.64
N ARG A 135 -3.12 18.80 10.71
CA ARG A 135 -3.14 17.98 11.93
C ARG A 135 -4.15 16.85 11.73
N HIS A 136 -3.63 15.64 11.54
CA HIS A 136 -4.45 14.44 11.44
C HIS A 136 -4.69 13.85 12.81
N LEU A 137 -5.96 13.62 13.14
CA LEU A 137 -6.39 13.07 14.42
C LEU A 137 -7.19 11.80 14.17
N LEU A 138 -6.91 10.76 14.94
CA LEU A 138 -7.70 9.53 14.94
C LEU A 138 -8.61 9.55 16.16
N THR A 139 -9.93 9.57 15.93
CA THR A 139 -10.95 9.49 16.97
C THR A 139 -11.82 8.28 16.66
N SER A 140 -11.56 7.12 17.29
CA SER A 140 -12.29 5.88 16.98
C SER A 140 -13.53 5.64 17.84
N ASN A 141 -13.75 6.50 18.84
CA ASN A 141 -14.88 6.46 19.76
C ASN A 141 -15.40 7.87 20.03
N GLN A 142 -16.56 7.96 20.69
CA GLN A 142 -17.22 9.23 20.98
C GLN A 142 -16.43 10.09 21.98
N GLU A 143 -15.75 9.48 22.96
CA GLU A 143 -15.00 10.18 24.00
C GLU A 143 -13.84 10.99 23.40
N ASP A 144 -13.02 10.35 22.56
CA ASP A 144 -11.91 10.98 21.84
C ASP A 144 -12.40 12.13 20.95
N PHE A 145 -13.55 11.93 20.29
CA PHE A 145 -14.15 12.95 19.43
C PHE A 145 -14.66 14.14 20.24
N ASN A 146 -15.32 13.90 21.37
CA ASN A 146 -15.78 14.96 22.27
C ASN A 146 -14.61 15.74 22.88
N HIS A 147 -13.54 15.04 23.26
CA HIS A 147 -12.31 15.67 23.74
C HIS A 147 -11.70 16.57 22.66
N PHE A 148 -11.63 16.10 21.40
CA PHE A 148 -11.25 16.93 20.26
C PHE A 148 -12.14 18.18 20.11
N LEU A 149 -13.46 18.03 20.19
CA LEU A 149 -14.38 19.17 20.12
C LEU A 149 -14.26 20.15 21.29
N GLY A 150 -13.69 19.72 22.42
CA GLY A 150 -13.38 20.56 23.57
C GLY A 150 -12.11 21.41 23.40
N ILE A 151 -11.15 20.95 22.58
CA ILE A 151 -9.89 21.68 22.32
C ILE A 151 -9.93 22.54 21.06
N VAL A 152 -10.88 22.28 20.15
CA VAL A 152 -11.03 23.05 18.91
C VAL A 152 -11.70 24.39 19.17
N GLU A 153 -11.12 25.45 18.61
CA GLU A 153 -11.66 26.80 18.73
C GLU A 153 -13.01 26.97 18.03
N LYS A 154 -13.85 27.84 18.60
CA LYS A 154 -15.13 28.23 18.01
C LYS A 154 -14.94 28.81 16.61
N GLY A 155 -15.71 28.35 15.65
CA GLY A 155 -15.65 28.80 14.26
C GLY A 155 -14.58 28.10 13.40
N GLU A 156 -13.75 27.22 13.97
CA GLU A 156 -12.78 26.43 13.21
C GLU A 156 -13.47 25.42 12.29
N THR A 157 -12.96 25.29 11.06
CA THR A 157 -13.46 24.34 10.07
C THR A 157 -12.55 23.13 9.97
N PHE A 158 -13.13 21.94 10.06
CA PHE A 158 -12.39 20.69 10.02
C PHE A 158 -13.10 19.65 9.13
N THR A 159 -12.30 18.77 8.55
CA THR A 159 -12.80 17.67 7.71
C THR A 159 -12.85 16.40 8.55
N VAL A 160 -13.94 15.65 8.46
CA VAL A 160 -14.08 14.33 9.09
C VAL A 160 -14.24 13.27 8.01
N ILE A 161 -13.45 12.20 8.10
CA ILE A 161 -13.51 11.05 7.19
C ILE A 161 -14.17 9.88 7.91
N GLU A 162 -15.39 9.57 7.47
CA GLU A 162 -16.20 8.46 7.94
C GLU A 162 -15.91 7.20 7.10
N SER A 163 -15.58 6.11 7.78
CA SER A 163 -15.45 4.80 7.14
C SER A 163 -16.78 4.23 6.67
N PRO A 164 -16.78 3.39 5.62
CA PRO A 164 -17.99 2.71 5.19
C PRO A 164 -18.48 1.76 6.28
N LYS A 165 -19.80 1.53 6.31
CA LYS A 165 -20.42 0.59 7.26
C LYS A 165 -19.92 -0.85 7.11
N ASN A 166 -19.60 -1.24 5.87
CA ASN A 166 -19.17 -2.59 5.53
C ASN A 166 -17.73 -2.54 5.02
N ILE A 167 -16.77 -2.75 5.92
CA ILE A 167 -15.37 -2.93 5.57
C ILE A 167 -14.94 -4.38 5.80
N TYR A 168 -14.04 -4.85 4.94
CA TYR A 168 -13.34 -6.11 5.20
C TYR A 168 -12.24 -5.86 6.23
N ILE A 169 -12.31 -6.59 7.35
CA ILE A 169 -11.27 -6.62 8.37
C ILE A 169 -10.65 -8.01 8.29
N SER A 170 -9.32 -8.08 8.11
CA SER A 170 -8.62 -9.37 8.01
C SER A 170 -8.85 -10.20 9.29
N PRO A 171 -9.07 -11.53 9.17
CA PRO A 171 -9.14 -12.40 10.34
C PRO A 171 -7.86 -12.40 11.19
N ASP A 172 -6.73 -11.99 10.62
CA ASP A 172 -5.44 -11.90 11.34
C ASP A 172 -5.37 -10.72 12.32
N ILE A 173 -6.29 -9.76 12.23
CA ILE A 173 -6.36 -8.61 13.14
C ILE A 173 -7.06 -9.06 14.44
N PRO A 174 -6.48 -8.83 15.63
CA PRO A 174 -7.11 -9.16 16.90
C PRO A 174 -8.54 -8.60 17.00
N LEU A 175 -9.51 -9.44 17.38
CA LEU A 175 -10.92 -9.06 17.49
C LEU A 175 -11.14 -7.82 18.38
N SER A 176 -10.32 -7.64 19.41
CA SER A 176 -10.33 -6.47 20.28
C SER A 176 -10.10 -5.14 19.55
N LEU A 177 -9.48 -5.16 18.38
CA LEU A 177 -9.20 -3.99 17.56
C LEU A 177 -10.26 -3.74 16.48
N HIS A 178 -11.16 -4.69 16.19
CA HIS A 178 -12.10 -4.58 15.07
C HIS A 178 -13.00 -3.35 15.18
N ALA A 179 -13.47 -3.03 16.38
CA ALA A 179 -14.28 -1.84 16.62
C ALA A 179 -13.57 -0.54 16.21
N ARG A 180 -12.24 -0.48 16.30
CA ARG A 180 -11.44 0.69 15.92
C ARG A 180 -11.34 0.90 14.41
N TYR A 181 -11.70 -0.10 13.61
CA TYR A 181 -11.76 0.02 12.15
C TYR A 181 -13.11 0.57 11.66
N LEU A 182 -14.13 0.63 12.52
CA LEU A 182 -15.45 1.16 12.20
C LEU A 182 -15.65 2.58 12.75
N THR A 183 -16.51 3.36 12.11
CA THR A 183 -16.98 4.65 12.65
C THR A 183 -17.97 4.38 13.77
N ASN A 184 -17.63 4.79 15.01
CA ASN A 184 -18.52 4.72 16.17
C ASN A 184 -18.78 6.11 16.79
N ILE A 185 -18.88 7.13 15.95
CA ILE A 185 -19.07 8.53 16.36
C ILE A 185 -20.43 9.02 15.89
N GLN A 186 -21.11 9.76 16.76
CA GLN A 186 -22.30 10.52 16.48
C GLN A 186 -21.96 12.01 16.42
N PHE A 187 -22.47 12.68 15.39
CA PHE A 187 -22.27 14.11 15.16
C PHE A 187 -23.40 14.91 15.80
N ASP A 188 -23.08 15.70 16.82
CA ASP A 188 -24.07 16.55 17.52
C ASP A 188 -24.23 17.92 16.83
N ALA A 189 -25.40 18.14 16.24
CA ALA A 189 -25.74 19.37 15.53
C ALA A 189 -25.76 20.63 16.41
N ASN A 190 -25.83 20.49 17.75
CA ASN A 190 -25.76 21.61 18.69
C ASN A 190 -24.32 22.08 18.95
N VAL A 191 -23.34 21.24 18.60
CA VAL A 191 -21.92 21.47 18.89
C VAL A 191 -21.16 21.77 17.61
N ILE A 192 -21.60 21.21 16.49
CA ILE A 192 -20.97 21.34 15.18
C ILE A 192 -22.01 21.65 14.11
N GLN A 193 -21.71 22.62 13.26
CA GLN A 193 -22.51 22.94 12.09
C GLN A 193 -22.01 22.13 10.91
N HIS A 194 -22.89 21.30 10.34
CA HIS A 194 -22.62 20.60 9.09
C HIS A 194 -22.63 21.58 7.91
N ARG A 195 -21.58 21.56 7.09
CA ARG A 195 -21.47 22.42 5.89
C ARG A 195 -21.66 21.62 4.61
N LYS A 196 -21.04 20.45 4.51
CA LYS A 196 -21.01 19.66 3.28
C LYS A 196 -20.72 18.19 3.59
N THR A 197 -21.32 17.29 2.80
CA THR A 197 -20.93 15.88 2.72
C THR A 197 -20.56 15.56 1.27
N MET A 198 -19.50 14.77 1.10
CA MET A 198 -19.09 14.21 -0.18
C MET A 198 -18.90 12.71 0.00
N ASN A 199 -19.45 11.90 -0.90
CA ASN A 199 -19.16 10.47 -0.95
C ASN A 199 -18.11 10.24 -2.04
N MET A 200 -16.94 9.73 -1.66
CA MET A 200 -15.85 9.47 -2.58
C MET A 200 -15.22 8.14 -2.21
N TYR A 201 -15.05 7.24 -3.19
CA TYR A 201 -14.34 5.97 -3.01
C TYR A 201 -14.85 5.11 -1.84
N GLY A 202 -16.16 5.18 -1.58
CA GLY A 202 -16.81 4.41 -0.51
C GLY A 202 -16.68 5.03 0.90
N VAL A 203 -16.03 6.18 1.05
CA VAL A 203 -15.99 6.94 2.32
C VAL A 203 -16.87 8.18 2.25
N ASN A 204 -17.44 8.58 3.39
CA ASN A 204 -18.08 9.89 3.50
C ASN A 204 -17.08 10.89 4.07
N ILE A 205 -16.96 12.03 3.41
CA ILE A 205 -16.12 13.14 3.82
C ILE A 205 -17.07 14.27 4.22
N HIS A 206 -17.07 14.59 5.50
CA HIS A 206 -17.87 15.66 6.05
C HIS A 206 -16.99 16.88 6.30
N GLN A 207 -17.54 18.05 6.02
CA GLN A 207 -16.97 19.31 6.45
C GLN A 207 -17.86 19.90 7.53
N PHE A 208 -17.26 20.13 8.70
CA PHE A 208 -17.93 20.72 9.84
C PHE A 208 -17.28 22.05 10.22
N GLN A 209 -18.04 22.86 10.93
CA GLN A 209 -17.54 24.01 11.65
C GLN A 209 -17.93 23.88 13.12
N LYS A 210 -16.99 24.15 14.03
CA LYS A 210 -17.29 24.21 15.46
C LYS A 210 -18.20 25.40 15.74
N GLN A 211 -19.36 25.14 16.35
CA GLN A 211 -20.32 26.19 16.72
C GLN A 211 -19.85 27.03 17.89
#